data_AF-N1QRM4-F1
#
_entry.id   AF-N1QRM4-F1
#
_cell.length_a   1.000
_cell.length_b   1.000
_cell.length_c   1.000
_cell.angle_alpha   90.00
_cell.angle_beta   90.00
_cell.angle_gamma   90.00
#
_symmetry.space_group_name_H-M   'P 1'
#
loop_
_entity.id
_entity.type
_entity.pdbx_description
1 polymer ?
#
loop_
_entity_poly.entity_id
_entity_poly.type
_entity_poly.pdbx_seq_one_letter_code
_entity_poly.pdbx_strand_id
1 'polypeptide(L)'
;MAQAAEGEKPREEEEHEEEVMHACEYKTGKGMEGKAVLVVGSGNSGMEIAYDLAEAGAATSIIVRSEGLFGCYQKFANDICDVSPCDQGDLERGDDAIQIHTPAYPVVDVGTYAKIKTGEIQVLPAMKTVDGNVVEFADGKRHPFDAIVFATGYRSTTKKWLKSDDGLIGEDGMARRSYPEHWKGENGLYCAGMVRRGLYGSCEDAESIAEDISKKKKKPDQA
;
A
#
# COMPACT_ATOMS: atom_id res chain seq x y z
N MET A 1 -40.76 -52.85 -19.79
CA MET A 1 -39.42 -52.23 -19.86
C MET A 1 -39.49 -50.94 -19.07
N ALA A 2 -38.84 -50.88 -17.92
CA ALA A 2 -38.66 -49.65 -17.15
C ALA A 2 -37.16 -49.40 -17.09
N GLN A 3 -36.71 -48.27 -17.62
CA GLN A 3 -35.32 -47.80 -17.51
C GLN A 3 -35.16 -47.16 -16.13
N ALA A 4 -34.15 -47.60 -15.38
CA ALA A 4 -33.73 -46.97 -14.14
C ALA A 4 -32.93 -45.71 -14.46
N ALA A 5 -33.28 -44.59 -13.82
CA ALA A 5 -32.51 -43.36 -13.84
C ALA A 5 -31.25 -43.53 -12.99
N GLU A 6 -30.09 -43.30 -13.58
CA GLU A 6 -28.82 -43.20 -12.85
C GLU A 6 -28.82 -41.90 -12.04
N GLY A 7 -28.64 -42.02 -10.73
CA GLY A 7 -28.56 -40.87 -9.83
C GLY A 7 -27.29 -40.07 -10.07
N GLU A 8 -27.44 -38.75 -10.18
CA GLU A 8 -26.32 -37.81 -10.15
C GLU A 8 -25.54 -38.00 -8.83
N LYS A 9 -24.23 -38.21 -8.98
CA LYS A 9 -23.27 -38.22 -7.87
C LYS A 9 -23.23 -36.81 -7.25
N PRO A 10 -23.18 -36.66 -5.92
CA PRO A 10 -22.96 -35.36 -5.30
C PRO A 10 -21.60 -34.81 -5.76
N ARG A 11 -21.56 -33.53 -6.13
CA ARG A 11 -20.29 -32.79 -6.31
C ARG A 11 -19.55 -32.84 -4.98
N GLU A 12 -18.31 -33.34 -5.01
CA GLU A 12 -17.39 -33.25 -3.88
C GLU A 12 -17.17 -31.76 -3.59
N GLU A 13 -17.56 -31.31 -2.40
CA GLU A 13 -17.18 -30.00 -1.87
C GLU A 13 -15.69 -30.11 -1.52
N GLU A 14 -14.81 -29.58 -2.38
CA GLU A 14 -13.41 -29.40 -2.03
C GLU A 14 -13.38 -28.46 -0.81
N GLU A 15 -12.95 -28.97 0.34
CA GLU A 15 -12.62 -28.17 1.52
C GLU A 15 -11.44 -27.25 1.14
N HIS A 16 -11.75 -26.08 0.59
CA HIS A 16 -10.76 -25.04 0.33
C HIS A 16 -10.33 -24.45 1.67
N GLU A 17 -9.06 -24.67 2.04
CA GLU A 17 -8.44 -23.98 3.16
C GLU A 17 -8.54 -22.46 2.94
N GLU A 18 -9.14 -21.79 3.92
CA GLU A 18 -9.34 -20.34 3.92
C GLU A 18 -7.99 -19.62 3.98
N GLU A 19 -7.68 -18.79 2.98
CA GLU A 19 -6.37 -18.13 2.90
C GLU A 19 -6.47 -16.66 3.31
N VAL A 20 -6.25 -16.39 4.60
CA VAL A 20 -6.14 -15.02 5.13
C VAL A 20 -4.67 -14.65 5.29
N MET A 21 -4.22 -13.60 4.60
CA MET A 21 -2.81 -13.20 4.58
C MET A 21 -2.63 -11.68 4.62
N HIS A 22 -1.47 -11.22 5.07
CA HIS A 22 -1.05 -9.83 4.86
C HIS A 22 -0.31 -9.66 3.52
N ALA A 23 -0.31 -8.46 2.96
CA ALA A 23 0.39 -8.15 1.71
C ALA A 23 1.90 -8.49 1.70
N CYS A 24 2.54 -8.69 2.86
CA CYS A 24 3.95 -9.14 2.93
C CYS A 24 4.13 -10.62 2.60
N GLU A 25 3.08 -11.41 2.78
CA GLU A 25 3.06 -12.85 2.51
C GLU A 25 2.69 -13.13 1.05
N TYR A 26 1.85 -12.27 0.45
CA TYR A 26 1.49 -12.33 -0.96
C TYR A 26 2.72 -12.35 -1.88
N LYS A 27 2.68 -13.21 -2.90
CA LYS A 27 3.75 -13.33 -3.92
C LYS A 27 3.23 -13.21 -5.34
N THR A 28 2.08 -13.81 -5.64
CA THR A 28 1.50 -13.87 -6.98
C THR A 28 0.05 -14.33 -6.91
N GLY A 29 -0.76 -13.97 -7.90
CA GLY A 29 -2.14 -14.43 -8.05
C GLY A 29 -2.26 -15.87 -8.57
N LYS A 30 -1.15 -16.54 -8.89
CA LYS A 30 -1.17 -17.93 -9.38
C LYS A 30 -1.91 -18.86 -8.40
N GLY A 31 -2.90 -19.59 -8.91
CA GLY A 31 -3.74 -20.50 -8.11
C GLY A 31 -4.99 -19.86 -7.50
N MET A 32 -5.26 -18.59 -7.84
CA MET A 32 -6.47 -17.87 -7.47
C MET A 32 -7.51 -17.79 -8.60
N GLU A 33 -7.27 -18.47 -9.72
CA GLU A 33 -8.21 -18.49 -10.86
C GLU A 33 -9.58 -19.00 -10.42
N GLY A 34 -10.63 -18.24 -10.73
CA GLY A 34 -12.02 -18.54 -10.36
C GLY A 34 -12.37 -18.32 -8.88
N LYS A 35 -11.39 -18.04 -8.01
CA LYS A 35 -11.61 -17.79 -6.58
C LYS A 35 -12.09 -16.37 -6.32
N ALA A 36 -13.00 -16.20 -5.36
CA ALA A 36 -13.39 -14.91 -4.82
C ALA A 36 -12.32 -14.39 -3.87
N VAL A 37 -11.62 -13.32 -4.25
CA VAL A 37 -10.52 -12.76 -3.45
C VAL A 37 -10.80 -11.31 -3.07
N LEU A 38 -10.67 -11.00 -1.78
CA LEU A 38 -10.83 -9.66 -1.24
C LEU A 38 -9.48 -9.02 -0.90
N VAL A 39 -9.20 -7.84 -1.46
CA VAL A 39 -8.06 -7.01 -1.07
C VAL A 39 -8.53 -5.89 -0.16
N VAL A 40 -8.01 -5.85 1.08
CA VAL A 40 -8.37 -4.85 2.08
C VAL A 40 -7.34 -3.71 2.06
N GLY A 41 -7.72 -2.60 1.43
CA GLY A 41 -6.93 -1.38 1.37
C GLY A 41 -6.46 -1.06 -0.05
N SER A 42 -6.53 0.23 -0.39
CA SER A 42 -6.15 0.78 -1.70
C SER A 42 -4.89 1.63 -1.58
N GLY A 43 -3.81 1.08 -1.00
CA GLY A 43 -2.47 1.66 -1.15
C GLY A 43 -1.82 1.16 -2.44
N ASN A 44 -0.55 1.53 -2.70
CA ASN A 44 0.22 0.99 -3.83
C ASN A 44 0.14 -0.54 -3.90
N SER A 45 0.52 -1.23 -2.81
CA SER A 45 0.47 -2.69 -2.76
C SER A 45 -0.96 -3.23 -2.96
N GLY A 46 -1.98 -2.57 -2.42
CA GLY A 46 -3.36 -3.03 -2.57
C GLY A 46 -3.86 -2.98 -4.02
N MET A 47 -3.50 -1.92 -4.74
CA MET A 47 -3.85 -1.77 -6.16
C MET A 47 -3.09 -2.78 -7.03
N GLU A 48 -1.78 -2.94 -6.82
CA GLU A 48 -0.97 -3.90 -7.57
C GLU A 48 -1.41 -5.35 -7.33
N ILE A 49 -1.72 -5.71 -6.09
CA ILE A 49 -2.23 -7.05 -5.75
C ILE A 49 -3.59 -7.28 -6.40
N ALA A 50 -4.50 -6.30 -6.36
CA ALA A 50 -5.80 -6.44 -7.00
C ALA A 50 -5.68 -6.60 -8.52
N TYR A 51 -4.74 -5.88 -9.15
CA TYR A 51 -4.44 -6.03 -10.57
C TYR A 51 -3.89 -7.42 -10.90
N ASP A 52 -2.88 -7.90 -10.16
CA ASP A 52 -2.26 -9.21 -10.37
C ASP A 52 -3.26 -10.36 -10.17
N LEU A 53 -4.14 -10.26 -9.16
CA LEU A 53 -5.23 -11.22 -8.95
C LEU A 53 -6.24 -11.23 -10.11
N ALA A 54 -6.63 -10.06 -10.60
CA ALA A 54 -7.55 -9.95 -11.72
C ALA A 54 -6.94 -10.49 -13.03
N GLU A 55 -5.65 -10.23 -13.28
CA GLU A 55 -4.91 -10.83 -14.41
C GLU A 55 -4.78 -12.34 -14.28
N ALA A 56 -4.66 -12.87 -13.06
CA ALA A 56 -4.64 -14.30 -12.77
C ALA A 56 -6.03 -14.97 -12.86
N GLY A 57 -7.10 -14.23 -13.19
CA GLY A 57 -8.45 -14.76 -13.36
C GLY A 57 -9.24 -14.92 -12.06
N ALA A 58 -8.81 -14.30 -10.96
CA ALA A 58 -9.58 -14.28 -9.71
C ALA A 58 -10.77 -13.32 -9.79
N ALA A 59 -11.88 -13.70 -9.15
CA ALA A 59 -13.03 -12.80 -8.93
C ALA A 59 -12.65 -11.78 -7.84
N THR A 60 -12.03 -10.68 -8.28
CA THR A 60 -11.31 -9.77 -7.38
C THR A 60 -12.19 -8.63 -6.89
N SER A 61 -12.16 -8.38 -5.58
CA SER A 61 -12.79 -7.25 -4.94
C SER A 61 -11.79 -6.43 -4.13
N ILE A 62 -11.96 -5.11 -4.04
CA ILE A 62 -11.09 -4.22 -3.27
C ILE A 62 -11.90 -3.27 -2.38
N ILE A 63 -11.42 -3.04 -1.16
CA ILE A 63 -12.00 -2.03 -0.24
C ILE A 63 -11.19 -0.75 -0.28
N VAL A 64 -11.87 0.36 -0.59
CA VAL A 64 -11.32 1.72 -0.54
C VAL A 64 -11.87 2.43 0.70
N ARG A 65 -11.01 2.74 1.68
CA ARG A 65 -11.43 3.31 2.98
C ARG A 65 -11.55 4.83 3.01
N SER A 66 -10.98 5.55 2.04
CA SER A 66 -10.97 7.02 2.03
C SER A 66 -11.48 7.57 0.71
N GLU A 67 -12.63 8.23 0.75
CA GLU A 67 -13.26 8.87 -0.42
C GLU A 67 -12.35 9.92 -1.09
N GLY A 68 -11.52 10.62 -0.30
CA GLY A 68 -10.56 11.62 -0.82
C GLY A 68 -9.42 11.04 -1.66
N LEU A 69 -9.05 9.77 -1.45
CA LEU A 69 -7.99 9.12 -2.24
C LEU A 69 -8.55 8.66 -3.60
N PHE A 70 -9.80 8.20 -3.66
CA PHE A 70 -10.48 7.82 -4.92
C PHE A 70 -10.64 9.03 -5.87
N GLY A 71 -10.90 10.21 -5.33
CA GLY A 71 -10.91 11.46 -6.09
C GLY A 71 -9.56 11.82 -6.71
N CYS A 72 -8.44 11.60 -6.00
CA CYS A 72 -7.11 11.78 -6.60
C CYS A 72 -6.73 10.65 -7.57
N TYR A 73 -7.20 9.41 -7.38
CA TYR A 73 -7.03 8.33 -8.36
C TYR A 73 -7.65 8.68 -9.71
N GLN A 74 -8.87 9.23 -9.71
CA GLN A 74 -9.56 9.64 -10.93
C GLN A 74 -8.84 10.79 -11.66
N LYS A 75 -8.12 11.64 -10.90
CA LYS A 75 -7.31 12.73 -11.45
C LYS A 75 -5.96 12.23 -11.99
N PHE A 76 -5.25 11.38 -11.24
CA PHE A 76 -3.96 10.80 -11.63
C PHE A 76 -4.05 9.82 -12.82
N ALA A 77 -5.08 8.96 -12.87
CA ALA A 77 -5.24 7.99 -13.95
C ALA A 77 -5.56 8.63 -15.32
N ASN A 78 -6.03 9.89 -15.33
CA ASN A 78 -6.22 10.65 -16.57
C ASN A 78 -4.94 11.40 -17.00
N ASP A 79 -4.00 11.66 -16.08
CA ASP A 79 -2.83 12.52 -16.32
C ASP A 79 -1.48 11.76 -16.46
N ILE A 80 -1.38 10.50 -16.01
CA ILE A 80 -0.13 9.70 -16.12
C ILE A 80 0.11 9.13 -17.53
N CYS A 81 -0.91 9.12 -18.40
CA CYS A 81 -0.75 8.65 -19.78
C CYS A 81 0.04 9.61 -20.69
N ASP A 82 0.48 10.77 -20.20
CA ASP A 82 1.25 11.75 -21.00
C ASP A 82 2.65 12.05 -20.45
N VAL A 83 3.30 11.06 -19.83
CA VAL A 83 4.77 11.06 -19.73
C VAL A 83 5.36 10.49 -21.02
N SER A 84 5.27 11.29 -22.09
CA SER A 84 6.15 11.11 -23.25
C SER A 84 7.62 11.26 -22.83
N PRO A 85 8.54 10.47 -23.39
CA PRO A 85 9.93 10.43 -22.95
C PRO A 85 10.75 11.57 -23.60
N CYS A 86 10.66 12.79 -23.08
CA CYS A 86 11.46 13.98 -23.45
C CYS A 86 11.34 14.95 -22.25
N ASP A 87 12.34 15.58 -21.63
CA ASP A 87 13.73 15.86 -21.98
C ASP A 87 14.54 16.06 -20.69
N GLN A 88 15.81 15.68 -20.73
CA GLN A 88 16.83 16.18 -19.80
C GLN A 88 17.00 17.67 -20.05
N GLY A 89 16.41 18.51 -19.21
CA GLY A 89 16.60 19.95 -19.30
C GLY A 89 15.68 20.71 -18.37
N ASP A 90 16.28 21.38 -17.40
CA ASP A 90 15.78 22.56 -16.70
C ASP A 90 14.39 22.48 -16.05
N LEU A 91 14.45 22.10 -14.77
CA LEU A 91 13.38 22.24 -13.78
C LEU A 91 13.11 23.73 -13.52
N GLU A 92 12.49 24.44 -14.47
CA GLU A 92 12.01 25.79 -14.23
C GLU A 92 10.71 25.76 -13.42
N ARG A 93 10.84 26.31 -12.22
CA ARG A 93 9.83 26.54 -11.18
C ARG A 93 8.71 27.43 -11.74
N GLY A 94 7.64 26.81 -12.24
CA GLY A 94 6.36 27.45 -12.58
C GLY A 94 5.31 27.22 -11.49
N ASP A 95 4.53 28.25 -11.18
CA ASP A 95 3.57 28.37 -10.07
C ASP A 95 2.30 27.49 -10.16
N ASP A 96 2.41 26.30 -10.73
CA ASP A 96 1.40 25.22 -10.68
C ASP A 96 1.94 24.02 -9.91
N ALA A 97 2.61 24.32 -8.78
CA ALA A 97 2.94 23.31 -7.79
C ALA A 97 1.64 22.64 -7.37
N ILE A 98 1.37 21.46 -7.94
CA ILE A 98 0.37 20.51 -7.48
C ILE A 98 0.61 20.40 -5.97
N GLN A 99 -0.21 21.12 -5.20
CA GLN A 99 -0.26 20.99 -3.76
C GLN A 99 -0.74 19.56 -3.51
N ILE A 100 0.20 18.64 -3.39
CA ILE A 100 0.00 17.35 -2.76
C ILE A 100 -0.22 17.68 -1.27
N HIS A 101 -1.42 18.17 -0.95
CA HIS A 101 -1.90 18.40 0.40
C HIS A 101 -2.35 17.10 1.09
N THR A 102 -2.09 15.97 0.46
CA THR A 102 -2.31 14.66 1.05
C THR A 102 -0.96 14.06 1.45
N PRO A 103 -0.73 13.70 2.73
CA PRO A 103 0.48 13.00 3.17
C PRO A 103 0.57 11.54 2.65
N ALA A 104 -0.20 11.21 1.61
CA ALA A 104 -0.27 9.90 0.99
C ALA A 104 0.60 9.90 -0.27
N TYR A 105 1.42 8.87 -0.41
CA TYR A 105 2.17 8.64 -1.64
C TYR A 105 1.23 8.55 -2.84
N PRO A 106 1.59 9.14 -3.99
CA PRO A 106 0.82 8.93 -5.21
C PRO A 106 0.79 7.42 -5.47
N VAL A 107 -0.37 6.93 -5.87
CA VAL A 107 -0.49 5.53 -6.24
C VAL A 107 -0.22 5.39 -7.72
N VAL A 108 0.73 4.52 -8.03
CA VAL A 108 1.12 4.21 -9.40
C VAL A 108 0.11 3.19 -9.93
N ASP A 109 -0.67 3.59 -10.93
CA ASP A 109 -1.62 2.69 -11.57
C ASP A 109 -1.01 2.12 -12.86
N VAL A 110 -0.97 0.79 -12.95
CA VAL A 110 -0.49 0.03 -14.12
C VAL A 110 -1.63 -0.59 -14.94
N GLY A 111 -2.89 -0.31 -14.59
CA GLY A 111 -4.07 -0.87 -15.27
C GLY A 111 -5.20 -1.30 -14.32
N THR A 112 -5.00 -1.19 -13.01
CA THR A 112 -5.99 -1.51 -11.98
C THR A 112 -7.26 -0.67 -12.16
N TYR A 113 -7.10 0.63 -12.42
CA TYR A 113 -8.25 1.52 -12.57
C TYR A 113 -9.07 1.19 -13.83
N ALA A 114 -8.41 0.79 -14.92
CA ALA A 114 -9.10 0.34 -16.12
C ALA A 114 -9.98 -0.89 -15.81
N LYS A 115 -9.46 -1.85 -15.04
CA LYS A 115 -10.22 -3.03 -14.59
C LYS A 115 -11.34 -2.71 -13.61
N ILE A 116 -11.17 -1.69 -12.77
CA ILE A 116 -12.25 -1.17 -11.93
C ILE A 116 -13.36 -0.58 -12.82
N LYS A 117 -13.00 0.19 -13.85
CA LYS A 117 -13.97 0.78 -14.79
C LYS A 117 -14.74 -0.27 -15.60
N THR A 118 -14.09 -1.37 -16.00
CA THR A 118 -14.76 -2.47 -16.72
C THR A 118 -15.58 -3.37 -15.81
N GLY A 119 -15.38 -3.28 -14.48
CA GLY A 119 -16.02 -4.14 -13.49
C GLY A 119 -15.31 -5.50 -13.31
N GLU A 120 -14.13 -5.69 -13.89
CA GLU A 120 -13.28 -6.85 -13.60
C GLU A 120 -12.79 -6.85 -12.14
N ILE A 121 -12.57 -5.66 -11.56
CA ILE A 121 -12.30 -5.48 -10.13
C ILE A 121 -13.48 -4.74 -9.50
N GLN A 122 -14.11 -5.36 -8.50
CA GLN A 122 -15.26 -4.78 -7.81
C GLN A 122 -14.81 -3.92 -6.63
N VAL A 123 -15.27 -2.68 -6.54
CA VAL A 123 -15.04 -1.82 -5.37
C VAL A 123 -16.15 -2.06 -4.36
N LEU A 124 -15.78 -2.55 -3.17
CA LEU A 124 -16.72 -2.84 -2.10
C LEU A 124 -16.70 -1.74 -1.02
N PRO A 125 -17.81 -1.56 -0.28
CA PRO A 125 -17.88 -0.64 0.85
C PRO A 125 -16.86 -0.98 1.95
N ALA A 126 -16.76 -0.11 2.96
CA ALA A 126 -15.94 -0.38 4.13
C ALA A 126 -16.36 -1.71 4.80
N MET A 127 -15.38 -2.54 5.16
CA MET A 127 -15.63 -3.73 5.97
C MET A 127 -16.00 -3.33 7.41
N LYS A 128 -16.90 -4.10 8.01
CA LYS A 128 -17.34 -3.94 9.40
C LYS A 128 -16.80 -5.06 10.28
N THR A 129 -16.98 -6.31 9.87
CA THR A 129 -16.50 -7.50 10.59
C THR A 129 -16.04 -8.57 9.60
N VAL A 130 -15.16 -9.44 10.07
CA VAL A 130 -14.70 -10.65 9.37
C VAL A 130 -14.98 -11.82 10.30
N ASP A 131 -15.71 -12.81 9.80
CA ASP A 131 -16.11 -14.03 10.51
C ASP A 131 -15.72 -15.23 9.65
N GLY A 132 -14.54 -15.80 9.93
CA GLY A 132 -13.88 -16.75 9.03
C GLY A 132 -13.65 -16.13 7.66
N ASN A 133 -14.20 -16.78 6.63
CA ASN A 133 -14.12 -16.35 5.24
C ASN A 133 -15.25 -15.38 4.82
N VAL A 134 -16.19 -15.05 5.72
CA VAL A 134 -17.32 -14.16 5.45
C VAL A 134 -17.04 -12.76 5.95
N VAL A 135 -17.14 -11.78 5.05
CA VAL A 135 -16.96 -10.36 5.38
C VAL A 135 -18.31 -9.66 5.39
N GLU A 136 -18.63 -8.98 6.50
CA GLU A 136 -19.76 -8.05 6.59
C GLU A 136 -19.30 -6.64 6.23
N PHE A 137 -20.05 -5.99 5.34
CA PHE A 137 -19.77 -4.63 4.86
C PHE A 137 -20.66 -3.60 5.54
N ALA A 138 -20.30 -2.32 5.41
CA ALA A 138 -21.02 -1.20 6.02
C ALA A 138 -22.48 -1.08 5.54
N ASP A 139 -22.82 -1.62 4.37
CA ASP A 139 -24.19 -1.68 3.85
C ASP A 139 -25.02 -2.85 4.44
N GLY A 140 -24.42 -3.63 5.35
CA GLY A 140 -25.03 -4.79 6.00
C GLY A 140 -24.99 -6.08 5.17
N LYS A 141 -24.43 -6.05 3.95
CA LYS A 141 -24.26 -7.26 3.15
C LYS A 141 -23.13 -8.12 3.70
N ARG A 142 -23.24 -9.42 3.46
CA ARG A 142 -22.24 -10.42 3.81
C ARG A 142 -21.83 -11.19 2.55
N HIS A 143 -20.54 -11.33 2.33
CA HIS A 143 -20.00 -12.10 1.20
C HIS A 143 -18.91 -13.06 1.67
N PRO A 144 -18.96 -14.35 1.27
CA PRO A 144 -17.84 -15.26 1.45
C PRO A 144 -16.73 -14.94 0.44
N PHE A 145 -15.49 -15.15 0.84
CA PHE A 145 -14.29 -15.06 0.00
C PHE A 145 -13.42 -16.30 0.22
N ASP A 146 -12.80 -16.82 -0.84
CA ASP A 146 -11.86 -17.93 -0.73
C ASP A 146 -10.51 -17.45 -0.16
N ALA A 147 -10.16 -16.18 -0.38
CA ALA A 147 -8.97 -15.56 0.21
C ALA A 147 -9.19 -14.07 0.55
N ILE A 148 -8.50 -13.61 1.60
CA ILE A 148 -8.50 -12.22 2.04
C ILE A 148 -7.05 -11.74 2.17
N VAL A 149 -6.68 -10.70 1.41
CA VAL A 149 -5.36 -10.09 1.43
C VAL A 149 -5.42 -8.72 2.11
N PHE A 150 -4.83 -8.61 3.30
CA PHE A 150 -4.72 -7.34 4.02
C PHE A 150 -3.57 -6.50 3.49
N ALA A 151 -3.89 -5.50 2.66
CA ALA A 151 -2.98 -4.47 2.17
C ALA A 151 -3.06 -3.19 3.02
N THR A 152 -3.07 -3.35 4.35
CA THR A 152 -3.35 -2.28 5.31
C THR A 152 -2.13 -1.44 5.71
N GLY A 153 -0.98 -1.70 5.10
CA GLY A 153 0.29 -1.04 5.38
C GLY A 153 1.03 -1.62 6.59
N TYR A 154 2.15 -1.00 6.94
CA TYR A 154 3.09 -1.50 7.94
C TYR A 154 3.16 -0.59 9.16
N ARG A 155 3.56 -1.16 10.30
CA ARG A 155 3.92 -0.41 11.52
C ARG A 155 5.40 -0.57 11.80
N SER A 156 6.06 0.54 12.14
CA SER A 156 7.46 0.52 12.55
C SER A 156 7.62 -0.21 13.89
N THR A 157 8.71 -0.96 14.02
CA THR A 157 9.11 -1.62 15.28
C THR A 157 10.21 -0.86 16.02
N THR A 158 10.61 0.33 15.55
CA THR A 158 11.75 1.10 16.07
C THR A 158 11.73 1.25 17.59
N LYS A 159 10.59 1.61 18.20
CA LYS A 159 10.45 1.74 19.67
C LYS A 159 10.66 0.45 20.46
N LYS A 160 10.52 -0.72 19.81
CA LYS A 160 10.75 -2.00 20.48
C LYS A 160 12.23 -2.20 20.80
N TRP A 161 13.13 -1.78 19.92
CA TRP A 161 14.57 -2.01 20.05
C TRP A 161 15.39 -0.75 20.34
N LEU A 162 15.02 0.41 19.79
CA LEU A 162 15.71 1.67 20.05
C LEU A 162 15.14 2.34 21.31
N LYS A 163 15.93 2.30 22.39
CA LYS A 163 15.62 2.95 23.68
C LYS A 163 16.30 4.32 23.71
N SER A 164 15.76 5.26 22.94
CA SER A 164 16.19 6.66 22.97
C SER A 164 15.09 7.53 23.55
N ASP A 165 15.46 8.38 24.51
CA ASP A 165 14.58 9.37 25.15
C ASP A 165 14.79 10.79 24.61
N ASP A 166 15.63 10.96 23.57
CA ASP A 166 15.92 12.24 22.92
C ASP A 166 14.73 12.83 22.12
N GLY A 167 13.58 12.14 22.14
CA GLY A 167 12.37 12.55 21.46
C GLY A 167 12.47 12.51 19.94
N LEU A 168 13.50 11.87 19.36
CA LEU A 168 13.65 11.78 17.91
C LEU A 168 12.61 10.82 17.30
N ILE A 169 12.32 9.71 17.96
CA ILE A 169 11.34 8.71 17.52
C ILE A 169 10.00 8.92 18.23
N GLY A 170 8.93 9.02 17.45
CA GLY A 170 7.55 9.13 17.90
C GLY A 170 6.98 7.79 18.38
N GLU A 171 5.77 7.84 18.95
CA GLU A 171 5.08 6.64 19.44
C GLU A 171 4.73 5.63 18.33
N ASP A 172 4.57 6.11 17.09
CA ASP A 172 4.33 5.28 15.91
C ASP A 172 5.61 4.62 15.36
N GLY A 173 6.76 4.85 16.00
CA GLY A 173 8.06 4.35 15.57
C GLY A 173 8.64 5.09 14.36
N MET A 174 8.06 6.22 13.95
CA MET A 174 8.56 7.12 12.92
C MET A 174 9.29 8.32 13.56
N ALA A 175 9.87 9.23 12.76
CA ALA A 175 10.45 10.44 13.32
C ALA A 175 9.33 11.32 13.92
N ARG A 176 9.53 11.75 15.17
CA ARG A 176 8.55 12.57 15.91
C ARG A 176 8.49 14.01 15.41
N ARG A 177 9.64 14.54 15.02
CA ARG A 177 9.82 15.91 14.56
C ARG A 177 9.50 15.98 13.06
N SER A 178 9.05 17.14 12.60
CA SER A 178 8.76 17.39 11.18
C SER A 178 9.98 17.93 10.44
N TYR A 179 9.93 17.86 9.11
CA TYR A 179 10.91 18.55 8.26
C TYR A 179 11.01 20.05 8.61
N PRO A 180 12.23 20.64 8.62
CA PRO A 180 13.54 20.05 8.29
C PRO A 180 14.33 19.49 9.48
N GLU A 181 13.77 19.48 10.69
CA GLU A 181 14.49 19.14 11.93
C GLU A 181 14.33 17.67 12.35
N HIS A 182 13.74 16.85 11.48
CA HIS A 182 13.34 15.48 11.77
C HIS A 182 14.47 14.46 11.80
N TRP A 183 15.58 14.75 11.12
CA TRP A 183 16.60 13.75 10.82
C TRP A 183 17.73 13.67 11.86
N LYS A 184 17.85 14.64 12.78
CA LYS A 184 18.99 14.73 13.72
C LYS A 184 18.58 14.59 15.18
N GLY A 185 19.09 13.55 15.84
CA GLY A 185 18.95 13.32 17.28
C GLY A 185 20.20 13.66 18.08
N GLU A 186 20.22 13.18 19.31
CA GLU A 186 21.35 13.30 20.23
C GLU A 186 22.30 12.10 20.10
N ASN A 187 23.50 12.20 20.69
CA ASN A 187 24.46 11.09 20.78
C ASN A 187 24.85 10.42 19.44
N GLY A 188 24.76 11.17 18.34
CA GLY A 188 25.07 10.65 17.00
C GLY A 188 23.96 9.79 16.39
N LEU A 189 22.74 9.85 16.92
CA LEU A 189 21.55 9.23 16.34
C LEU A 189 20.97 10.10 15.22
N TYR A 190 20.55 9.45 14.13
CA TYR A 190 19.94 10.11 12.99
C TYR A 190 18.75 9.30 12.43
N CYS A 191 17.82 9.97 11.77
CA CYS A 191 16.69 9.38 11.06
C CYS A 191 16.75 9.72 9.58
N ALA A 192 16.84 8.70 8.72
CA ALA A 192 16.73 8.86 7.26
C ALA A 192 15.44 8.20 6.77
N GLY A 193 14.61 8.94 6.04
CA GLY A 193 13.38 8.41 5.42
C GLY A 193 12.22 8.15 6.38
N MET A 194 12.31 8.65 7.62
CA MET A 194 11.33 8.37 8.68
C MET A 194 10.19 9.40 8.78
N VAL A 195 10.01 10.28 7.80
CA VAL A 195 8.94 11.31 7.77
C VAL A 195 7.98 11.23 6.58
N ARG A 196 7.95 10.08 5.88
CA ARG A 196 7.02 9.82 4.75
C ARG A 196 7.12 10.87 3.62
N ARG A 197 8.32 11.39 3.35
CA ARG A 197 8.63 12.33 2.25
C ARG A 197 9.17 11.64 0.98
N GLY A 198 8.99 10.33 0.87
CA GLY A 198 9.38 9.56 -0.30
C GLY A 198 10.87 9.34 -0.45
N LEU A 199 11.24 8.81 -1.62
CA LEU A 199 12.63 8.54 -1.96
C LEU A 199 13.44 9.82 -1.97
N TYR A 200 12.91 10.90 -2.57
CA TYR A 200 13.59 12.20 -2.61
C TYR A 200 13.86 12.75 -1.20
N GLY A 201 12.85 12.78 -0.32
CA GLY A 201 13.07 13.21 1.05
C GLY A 201 14.03 12.31 1.83
N SER A 202 14.06 11.01 1.54
CA SER A 202 15.05 10.09 2.13
C SER A 202 16.48 10.39 1.65
N CYS A 203 16.65 10.81 0.39
CA CYS A 203 17.93 11.26 -0.14
C CYS A 203 18.41 12.56 0.55
N GLU A 204 17.53 13.55 0.67
CA GLU A 204 17.84 14.81 1.38
C GLU A 204 18.29 14.55 2.83
N ASP A 205 17.61 13.61 3.51
CA ASP A 205 17.99 13.20 4.86
C ASP A 205 19.40 12.59 4.88
N ALA A 206 19.70 11.68 3.93
CA ALA A 206 20.98 11.02 3.84
C ALA A 206 22.13 12.02 3.55
N GLU A 207 21.92 13.00 2.66
CA GLU A 207 22.87 14.07 2.37
C GLU A 207 23.13 14.93 3.62
N SER A 208 22.06 15.36 4.30
CA SER A 208 22.15 16.17 5.53
C SER A 208 22.92 15.44 6.64
N ILE A 209 22.65 14.14 6.81
CA ILE A 209 23.34 13.27 7.76
C ILE A 209 24.82 13.14 7.41
N ALA A 210 25.14 12.87 6.13
CA ALA A 210 26.51 12.70 5.67
C ALA A 210 27.33 13.99 5.87
N GLU A 211 26.75 15.15 5.61
CA GLU A 211 27.39 16.44 5.88
C GLU A 211 27.68 16.67 7.36
N ASP A 212 26.73 16.40 8.26
CA ASP A 212 26.91 16.58 9.70
C ASP A 212 28.03 15.68 10.23
N ILE A 213 28.07 14.42 9.78
CA ILE A 213 29.13 13.46 10.13
C ILE A 213 30.48 13.96 9.60
N SER A 214 30.55 14.44 8.36
CA SER A 214 31.78 14.97 7.75
C SER A 214 32.33 16.17 8.51
N LYS A 215 31.45 17.11 8.91
CA LYS A 215 31.81 18.30 9.70
C LYS A 215 32.37 17.91 11.08
N LYS A 216 31.83 16.86 11.72
CA LYS A 216 32.35 16.32 12.99
C LYS A 216 33.72 15.67 12.84
N LYS A 217 33.94 14.89 11.78
CA LYS A 217 35.23 14.22 11.49
C LYS A 217 36.37 15.20 11.19
N LYS A 218 36.07 16.37 10.64
CA LYS A 218 37.05 17.44 10.36
C LYS A 218 37.49 18.23 11.60
N LYS A 219 36.95 17.95 12.78
CA LYS A 219 37.36 18.54 14.06
C LYS A 219 38.14 17.56 14.99
N PRO A 220 39.21 16.84 14.56
CA PRO A 220 39.90 15.96 15.49
C PRO A 220 40.91 16.64 16.42
N ASP A 221 41.40 17.87 16.17
CA ASP A 221 42.53 18.44 16.94
C ASP A 221 42.29 19.88 17.48
N GLN A 222 41.25 20.08 18.29
CA GLN A 222 41.19 21.26 19.19
C GLN A 222 40.70 20.82 20.58
N ALA A 223 41.57 20.10 21.29
CA ALA A 223 41.51 19.88 22.73
C ALA A 223 42.94 19.90 23.28
#